data_AF-A0A397VY51-F1
#
_entry.id   AF-A0A397VY51-F1
#
_cell.length_a   1.000
_cell.length_b   1.000
_cell.length_c   1.000
_cell.angle_alpha   90.00
_cell.angle_beta   90.00
_cell.angle_gamma   90.00
#
_symmetry.space_group_name_H-M   'P 1'
#
loop_
_entity.id
_entity.type
_entity.pdbx_description
1 polymer ?
#
loop_
_entity_poly.entity_id
_entity_poly.type
_entity_poly.pdbx_seq_one_letter_code
_entity_poly.pdbx_strand_id
1 'polypeptide(L)'
;MSDTFIKNFTNYIQSEGNIYRITQMPTKQFAMVIPDEFGPIRDSSNGRCRHCKHYNTSPAWCQSCDPWKTTQILTSGNKEIDKFIKEFQTKATEYEKAIEWIPFDRLDNWQEIKNESDQVFMANWSDGIRTIEGELGNYTQSRTILCVELMKSHCLQNDALDLIENAIREI
;
A
#
# COMPACT_ATOMS: atom_id res chain seq x y z
N MET A 1 22.16 -19.57 -21.57
CA MET A 1 21.41 -19.17 -20.36
C MET A 1 20.19 -20.06 -20.28
N SER A 2 19.76 -20.51 -19.10
CA SER A 2 18.51 -21.28 -19.02
C SER A 2 17.34 -20.37 -19.35
N ASP A 3 16.40 -20.83 -20.18
CA ASP A 3 15.19 -20.08 -20.55
C ASP A 3 14.39 -19.64 -19.31
N THR A 4 14.49 -20.40 -18.22
CA THR A 4 13.92 -20.08 -16.90
C THR A 4 14.52 -18.83 -16.27
N PHE A 5 15.85 -18.63 -16.37
CA PHE A 5 16.49 -17.43 -15.83
C PHE A 5 16.05 -16.18 -16.59
N ILE A 6 16.02 -16.25 -17.94
CA ILE A 6 15.53 -15.16 -18.78
C ILE A 6 14.08 -14.83 -18.46
N LYS A 7 13.21 -15.83 -18.34
CA LYS A 7 11.79 -15.63 -18.01
C LYS A 7 11.59 -14.98 -16.64
N ASN A 8 12.27 -15.47 -15.61
CA ASN A 8 12.21 -14.87 -14.26
C ASN A 8 12.75 -13.44 -14.26
N PHE A 9 13.82 -13.19 -15.03
CA PHE A 9 14.43 -11.87 -15.19
C PHE A 9 13.48 -10.89 -15.88
N THR A 10 12.84 -11.28 -16.98
CA THR A 10 11.86 -10.43 -17.68
C THR A 10 10.66 -10.10 -16.80
N ASN A 11 10.14 -11.07 -16.04
CA ASN A 11 9.04 -10.85 -15.11
C ASN A 11 9.42 -9.86 -14.00
N TYR A 12 10.64 -9.99 -13.44
CA TYR A 12 11.14 -9.08 -12.39
C TYR A 12 11.35 -7.65 -12.91
N ILE A 13 11.89 -7.48 -14.13
CA ILE A 13 12.00 -6.15 -14.78
C ILE A 13 10.63 -5.50 -14.88
N GLN A 14 9.64 -6.27 -15.35
CA GLN A 14 8.29 -5.78 -15.58
C GLN A 14 7.57 -5.40 -14.28
N SER A 15 7.97 -5.98 -13.13
CA SER A 15 7.33 -5.69 -11.83
C SER A 15 8.01 -4.58 -11.04
N GLU A 16 9.34 -4.48 -11.03
CA GLU A 16 10.09 -3.63 -10.08
C GLU A 16 10.77 -2.42 -10.75
N GLY A 17 10.77 -2.32 -12.09
CA GLY A 17 11.13 -1.12 -12.84
C GLY A 17 12.61 -0.72 -12.86
N ASN A 18 13.44 -1.14 -11.90
CA ASN A 18 14.84 -0.71 -11.80
C ASN A 18 15.79 -1.90 -11.53
N ILE A 19 16.46 -2.41 -12.58
CA ILE A 19 17.66 -3.24 -12.44
C ILE A 19 18.86 -2.35 -12.66
N TYR A 20 19.73 -2.27 -11.66
CA TYR A 20 20.91 -1.43 -11.77
C TYR A 20 22.11 -2.20 -12.34
N ARG A 21 22.37 -3.45 -11.92
CA ARG A 21 23.55 -4.24 -12.37
C ARG A 21 23.33 -5.76 -12.37
N ILE A 22 24.04 -6.46 -13.26
CA ILE A 22 24.18 -7.93 -13.28
C ILE A 22 25.64 -8.26 -12.95
N THR A 23 25.87 -9.32 -12.17
CA THR A 23 27.21 -9.82 -11.83
C THR A 23 27.35 -11.31 -12.12
N GLN A 24 28.58 -11.76 -12.36
CA GLN A 24 28.91 -13.17 -12.52
C GLN A 24 29.49 -13.70 -11.21
N MET A 25 28.87 -14.74 -10.66
CA MET A 25 29.35 -15.44 -9.48
C MET A 25 30.56 -16.33 -9.81
N PRO A 26 31.41 -16.66 -8.82
CA PRO A 26 32.56 -17.57 -9.01
C PRO A 26 32.16 -18.94 -9.61
N THR A 27 30.92 -19.37 -9.41
CA THR A 27 30.33 -20.60 -9.94
C THR A 27 29.93 -20.53 -11.41
N LYS A 28 30.27 -19.45 -12.12
CA LYS A 28 29.83 -19.13 -13.50
C LYS A 28 28.31 -18.91 -13.66
N GLN A 29 27.58 -18.80 -12.55
CA GLN A 29 26.18 -18.39 -12.54
C GLN A 29 26.08 -16.87 -12.57
N PHE A 30 24.97 -16.32 -13.08
CA PHE A 30 24.70 -14.88 -13.08
C PHE A 30 23.76 -14.54 -11.92
N ALA A 31 24.02 -13.40 -11.27
CA ALA A 31 23.18 -12.85 -10.21
C ALA A 31 22.82 -11.40 -10.53
N MET A 32 21.65 -10.97 -10.09
CA MET A 32 21.23 -9.58 -10.17
C MET A 32 21.66 -8.85 -8.92
N VAL A 33 22.16 -7.62 -9.08
CA VAL A 33 22.41 -6.70 -7.97
C VAL A 33 21.29 -5.68 -7.94
N ILE A 34 20.47 -5.79 -6.90
CA ILE A 34 19.39 -4.85 -6.59
C ILE A 34 19.88 -4.05 -5.38
N PRO A 35 20.11 -2.73 -5.50
CA PRO A 35 20.48 -1.91 -4.37
C PRO A 35 19.33 -1.90 -3.37
N ASP A 36 19.65 -2.09 -2.10
CA ASP A 36 18.67 -1.91 -1.03
C ASP A 36 18.53 -0.42 -0.72
N GLU A 37 17.70 0.27 -1.50
CA GLU A 37 17.43 1.72 -1.35
C GLU A 37 16.91 2.07 0.05
N PHE A 38 16.29 1.11 0.74
CA PHE A 38 15.73 1.30 2.07
C PHE A 38 16.67 0.88 3.19
N GLY A 39 17.82 0.28 2.88
CA GLY A 39 18.81 -0.19 3.86
C GLY A 39 19.11 0.81 4.99
N PRO A 40 19.33 2.11 4.70
CA PRO A 40 19.62 3.12 5.72
C PRO A 40 18.49 3.38 6.73
N ILE A 41 17.24 3.09 6.38
CA ILE A 41 16.06 3.39 7.20
C ILE A 41 15.42 2.13 7.81
N ARG A 42 16.01 0.95 7.60
CA ARG A 42 15.53 -0.29 8.22
C ARG A 42 15.89 -0.30 9.71
N ASP A 43 14.96 -0.73 10.55
CA ASP A 43 15.17 -0.83 11.99
C ASP A 43 14.76 -2.21 12.52
N SER A 44 15.69 -2.84 13.25
CA SER A 44 15.43 -4.10 13.96
C SER A 44 14.28 -4.03 14.97
N SER A 45 14.02 -2.83 15.49
CA SER A 45 12.92 -2.55 16.41
C SER A 45 11.54 -2.68 15.73
N ASN A 46 11.47 -2.66 14.40
CA ASN A 46 10.22 -2.80 13.65
C ASN A 46 9.89 -4.26 13.29
N GLY A 47 10.71 -5.20 13.74
CA GLY A 47 10.61 -6.60 13.37
C GLY A 47 11.12 -6.88 11.95
N ARG A 48 10.93 -8.12 11.48
CA ARG A 48 11.41 -8.58 10.17
C ARG A 48 10.25 -8.80 9.20
N CYS A 49 10.47 -8.41 7.95
CA CYS A 49 9.53 -8.70 6.88
C CYS A 49 9.42 -10.20 6.67
N ARG A 50 8.19 -10.74 6.63
CA ARG A 50 7.96 -12.18 6.40
C ARG A 50 8.43 -12.64 5.01
N HIS A 51 8.55 -11.73 4.04
CA HIS A 51 8.90 -12.03 2.65
C HIS A 51 10.40 -11.93 2.37
N CYS A 52 11.01 -10.75 2.54
CA CYS A 52 12.43 -10.55 2.25
C CYS A 52 13.37 -10.80 3.43
N LYS A 53 12.83 -11.04 4.64
CA LYS A 53 13.58 -11.27 5.90
C LYS A 53 14.45 -10.11 6.38
N HIS A 54 14.54 -9.01 5.63
CA HIS A 54 15.12 -7.77 6.12
C HIS A 54 14.29 -7.17 7.24
N TYR A 55 14.93 -6.31 8.04
CA TYR A 55 14.21 -5.48 8.99
C TYR A 55 13.24 -4.55 8.28
N ASN A 56 12.09 -4.33 8.91
CA ASN A 56 11.07 -3.44 8.44
C ASN A 56 11.54 -1.97 8.54
N THR A 57 10.98 -1.11 7.69
CA THR A 57 11.27 0.34 7.70
C THR A 57 10.38 1.07 8.70
N SER A 58 9.19 0.54 8.96
CA SER A 58 8.25 1.00 10.00
C SER A 58 7.64 -0.21 10.72
N PRO A 59 7.05 -0.05 11.91
CA PRO A 59 6.41 -1.16 12.63
C PRO A 59 5.51 -2.00 11.72
N ALA A 60 5.78 -3.31 11.64
CA ALA A 60 5.08 -4.25 10.76
C ALA A 60 4.96 -3.86 9.26
N TRP A 61 5.84 -2.99 8.75
CA TRP A 61 5.80 -2.51 7.36
C TRP A 61 7.19 -2.46 6.70
N CYS A 62 7.33 -3.18 5.58
CA CYS A 62 8.52 -3.24 4.75
C CYS A 62 8.29 -2.48 3.44
N GLN A 63 8.96 -1.33 3.30
CA GLN A 63 8.86 -0.48 2.10
C GLN A 63 9.15 -1.22 0.79
N SER A 64 10.05 -2.21 0.82
CA SER A 64 10.39 -3.00 -0.37
C SER A 64 9.34 -4.04 -0.76
N CYS A 65 8.35 -4.34 0.08
CA CYS A 65 7.50 -5.52 -0.11
C CYS A 65 6.01 -5.27 0.10
N ASP A 66 5.61 -4.40 1.02
CA ASP A 66 4.20 -4.23 1.41
C ASP A 66 3.40 -3.29 0.49
N PRO A 67 3.98 -2.19 -0.04
CA PRO A 67 3.33 -1.38 -1.07
C PRO A 67 2.83 -2.22 -2.27
N TRP A 68 3.67 -3.12 -2.77
CA TRP A 68 3.35 -3.97 -3.92
C TRP A 68 2.26 -5.02 -3.66
N LYS A 69 2.12 -5.49 -2.42
CA LYS A 69 1.06 -6.46 -2.08
C LYS A 69 -0.29 -5.79 -1.96
N THR A 70 -0.30 -4.60 -1.38
CA THR A 70 -1.54 -3.82 -1.18
C THR A 70 -2.14 -3.43 -2.54
N THR A 71 -1.30 -3.11 -3.51
CA THR A 71 -1.72 -2.70 -4.87
C THR A 71 -2.28 -3.83 -5.74
N GLN A 72 -2.07 -5.10 -5.39
CA GLN A 72 -2.57 -6.25 -6.15
C GLN A 72 -4.03 -6.61 -5.86
N ILE A 73 -4.63 -6.05 -4.79
CA ILE A 73 -5.93 -6.48 -4.26
C ILE A 73 -7.11 -5.62 -4.80
N LEU A 74 -6.83 -4.54 -5.55
CA LEU A 74 -7.82 -3.53 -5.90
C LEU A 74 -8.61 -3.83 -7.20
N THR A 75 -9.93 -3.68 -7.16
CA THR A 75 -10.75 -3.21 -8.30
C THR A 75 -11.98 -2.46 -7.78
N SER A 76 -11.91 -1.13 -7.66
CA SER A 76 -13.11 -0.29 -7.50
C SER A 76 -14.05 -0.39 -8.71
N GLY A 77 -13.56 -0.95 -9.81
CA GLY A 77 -14.23 -0.96 -11.12
C GLY A 77 -13.98 0.33 -11.91
N ASN A 78 -13.35 1.34 -11.29
CA ASN A 78 -12.93 2.58 -11.94
C ASN A 78 -11.41 2.64 -12.05
N LYS A 79 -10.91 2.62 -13.29
CA LYS A 79 -9.47 2.59 -13.59
C LYS A 79 -8.70 3.81 -13.07
N GLU A 80 -9.34 4.98 -13.03
CA GLU A 80 -8.68 6.21 -12.60
C GLU A 80 -8.55 6.25 -11.07
N ILE A 81 -9.60 5.85 -10.35
CA ILE A 81 -9.56 5.66 -8.89
C ILE A 81 -8.54 4.57 -8.52
N ASP A 82 -8.56 3.44 -9.21
CA ASP A 82 -7.62 2.34 -8.96
C ASP A 82 -6.16 2.79 -9.18
N LYS A 83 -5.91 3.59 -10.23
CA LYS A 83 -4.59 4.17 -10.50
C LYS A 83 -4.18 5.13 -9.37
N PHE A 84 -5.06 6.02 -8.95
CA PHE A 84 -4.81 6.95 -7.84
C PHE A 84 -4.45 6.20 -6.55
N ILE A 85 -5.30 5.28 -6.11
CA ILE A 85 -5.05 4.52 -4.87
C ILE A 85 -3.72 3.76 -4.97
N LYS A 86 -3.41 3.20 -6.14
CA LYS A 86 -2.14 2.52 -6.37
C LYS A 86 -0.93 3.44 -6.21
N GLU A 87 -0.99 4.67 -6.70
CA GLU A 87 0.10 5.65 -6.54
C GLU A 87 0.39 5.96 -5.07
N PHE A 88 -0.66 6.13 -4.25
CA PHE A 88 -0.51 6.38 -2.81
C PHE A 88 -0.01 5.15 -2.05
N GLN A 89 -0.58 3.98 -2.33
CA GLN A 89 -0.12 2.74 -1.71
C GLN A 89 1.34 2.44 -2.02
N THR A 90 1.81 2.77 -3.23
CA THR A 90 3.22 2.61 -3.63
C THR A 90 4.16 3.48 -2.81
N LYS A 91 3.70 4.68 -2.41
CA LYS A 91 4.45 5.65 -1.61
C LYS A 91 4.28 5.48 -0.10
N ALA A 92 3.30 4.69 0.35
CA ALA A 92 2.98 4.55 1.77
C ALA A 92 4.18 4.02 2.58
N THR A 93 4.56 4.75 3.64
CA THR A 93 5.70 4.42 4.50
C THR A 93 5.35 3.60 5.73
N GLU A 94 4.06 3.48 6.02
CA GLU A 94 3.50 2.90 7.24
C GLU A 94 2.20 2.16 6.90
N TYR A 95 1.94 1.06 7.61
CA TYR A 95 0.76 0.22 7.40
C TYR A 95 -0.55 0.99 7.62
N GLU A 96 -0.62 1.78 8.69
CA GLU A 96 -1.81 2.52 9.10
C GLU A 96 -2.14 3.70 8.16
N LYS A 97 -1.13 4.24 7.47
CA LYS A 97 -1.27 5.38 6.54
C LYS A 97 -1.53 4.97 5.10
N ALA A 98 -1.46 3.68 4.78
CA ALA A 98 -1.74 3.22 3.43
C ALA A 98 -3.23 3.42 3.11
N ILE A 99 -3.53 4.14 2.03
CA ILE A 99 -4.91 4.36 1.55
C ILE A 99 -5.47 3.03 1.01
N GLU A 100 -6.77 2.80 1.12
CA GLU A 100 -7.44 1.67 0.50
C GLU A 100 -8.84 1.98 -0.01
N TRP A 101 -9.26 1.24 -1.03
CA TRP A 101 -10.63 1.26 -1.51
C TRP A 101 -11.52 0.47 -0.55
N ILE A 102 -12.66 1.05 -0.15
CA ILE A 102 -13.66 0.39 0.69
C ILE A 102 -14.91 0.15 -0.17
N PRO A 103 -15.20 -1.11 -0.52
CA PRO A 103 -16.48 -1.43 -1.15
C PRO A 103 -17.65 -1.03 -0.25
N PHE A 104 -18.72 -0.47 -0.84
CA PHE A 104 -19.83 0.08 -0.06
C PHE A 104 -20.55 -0.99 0.79
N ASP A 105 -20.57 -2.25 0.34
CA ASP A 105 -21.11 -3.40 1.07
C ASP A 105 -20.28 -3.80 2.30
N ARG A 106 -19.13 -3.17 2.53
CA ARG A 106 -18.32 -3.30 3.76
C ARG A 106 -18.67 -2.28 4.83
N LEU A 107 -19.60 -1.36 4.55
CA LEU A 107 -20.06 -0.32 5.45
C LEU A 107 -21.46 -0.65 5.97
N ASP A 108 -21.53 -1.05 7.24
CA ASP A 108 -22.76 -1.41 7.93
C ASP A 108 -23.33 -0.22 8.73
N ASN A 109 -24.59 -0.32 9.15
CA ASN A 109 -25.24 0.64 10.05
C ASN A 109 -25.11 2.11 9.62
N TRP A 110 -25.44 2.38 8.35
CA TRP A 110 -25.38 3.73 7.80
C TRP A 110 -26.41 4.66 8.47
N GLN A 111 -25.93 5.77 9.02
CA GLN A 111 -26.77 6.79 9.65
C GLN A 111 -26.39 8.17 9.09
N GLU A 112 -27.37 8.90 8.56
CA GLU A 112 -27.19 10.30 8.15
C GLU A 112 -27.13 11.20 9.38
N ILE A 113 -26.09 12.03 9.46
CA ILE A 113 -25.92 13.07 10.45
C ILE A 113 -26.02 14.39 9.70
N LYS A 114 -27.19 15.04 9.84
CA LYS A 114 -27.41 16.35 9.25
C LYS A 114 -26.64 17.39 10.05
N ASN A 115 -25.58 17.91 9.45
CA ASN A 115 -25.02 19.20 9.84
C ASN A 115 -25.57 20.28 8.91
N GLU A 116 -25.55 21.53 9.36
CA GLU A 116 -26.28 22.68 8.79
C GLU A 116 -25.91 23.01 7.33
N SER A 117 -24.84 22.41 6.79
CA SER A 117 -24.39 22.60 5.40
C SER A 117 -23.90 21.34 4.68
N ASP A 118 -23.51 20.26 5.39
CA ASP A 118 -22.86 19.08 4.81
C ASP A 118 -23.61 17.78 5.13
N GLN A 119 -23.77 16.90 4.14
CA GLN A 119 -24.27 15.54 4.33
C GLN A 119 -23.12 14.64 4.84
N VAL A 120 -23.04 14.49 6.16
CA VAL A 120 -22.13 13.54 6.82
C VAL A 120 -22.88 12.25 7.13
N PHE A 121 -22.25 11.11 6.90
CA PHE A 121 -22.79 9.80 7.28
C PHE A 121 -21.84 9.12 8.26
N MET A 122 -22.38 8.35 9.19
CA MET A 122 -21.61 7.40 10.00
C MET A 122 -21.92 5.98 9.55
N ALA A 123 -20.90 5.12 9.52
CA ALA A 123 -21.06 3.69 9.25
C ALA A 123 -20.03 2.88 10.03
N ASN A 124 -20.29 1.61 10.27
CA ASN A 124 -19.30 0.67 10.78
C ASN A 124 -18.55 0.04 9.61
N TRP A 125 -17.22 0.13 9.61
CA TRP A 125 -16.43 -0.56 8.60
C TRP A 125 -16.13 -1.98 9.07
N SER A 126 -16.76 -2.97 8.41
CA SER A 126 -16.70 -4.39 8.77
C SER A 126 -15.30 -5.00 8.71
N ASP A 127 -14.46 -4.58 7.75
CA ASP A 127 -13.07 -5.05 7.68
C ASP A 127 -12.19 -4.35 8.73
N GLY A 128 -12.58 -3.16 9.20
CA GLY A 128 -11.88 -2.37 10.21
C GLY A 128 -10.71 -1.54 9.67
N ILE A 129 -10.33 -0.52 10.43
CA ILE A 129 -9.19 0.32 10.13
C ILE A 129 -7.88 -0.44 10.37
N ARG A 130 -6.85 -0.17 9.57
CA ARG A 130 -5.51 -0.74 9.77
C ARG A 130 -4.93 -0.27 11.08
N THR A 131 -4.46 -1.21 11.89
CA THR A 131 -3.81 -0.94 13.17
C THR A 131 -2.57 -1.82 13.32
N ILE A 132 -1.68 -1.41 14.21
CA ILE A 132 -0.50 -2.19 14.56
C ILE A 132 -0.64 -2.67 16.00
N GLU A 133 -0.44 -3.97 16.20
CA GLU A 133 -0.40 -4.59 17.52
C GLU A 133 1.00 -5.09 17.84
N GLY A 134 1.24 -5.32 19.13
CA GLY A 134 2.49 -5.88 19.63
C GLY A 134 3.43 -4.83 20.21
N GLU A 135 4.68 -5.25 20.36
CA GLU A 135 5.72 -4.49 21.03
C GLU A 135 6.99 -4.45 20.19
N LEU A 136 8.00 -3.71 20.68
CA LEU A 136 9.26 -3.48 19.99
C LEU A 136 9.87 -4.81 19.48
N GLY A 137 10.10 -4.88 18.17
CA GLY A 137 10.69 -6.02 17.47
C GLY A 137 9.68 -7.10 17.08
N ASN A 138 8.44 -7.03 17.57
CA ASN A 138 7.40 -8.04 17.34
C ASN A 138 6.04 -7.40 17.04
N TYR A 139 6.02 -6.47 16.08
CA TYR A 139 4.81 -5.86 15.58
C TYR A 139 4.08 -6.74 14.57
N THR A 140 2.76 -6.73 14.61
CA THR A 140 1.89 -7.41 13.66
C THR A 140 0.83 -6.48 13.10
N GLN A 141 0.54 -6.62 11.82
CA GLN A 141 -0.57 -5.94 11.16
C GLN A 141 -1.89 -6.49 11.70
N SER A 142 -2.78 -5.60 12.16
CA SER A 142 -4.11 -5.93 12.65
C SER A 142 -5.16 -5.00 12.04
N ARG A 143 -6.43 -5.23 12.37
CA ARG A 143 -7.52 -4.32 12.03
C ARG A 143 -8.47 -4.17 13.20
N THR A 144 -8.88 -2.92 13.45
CA THR A 144 -9.86 -2.60 14.48
C THR A 144 -11.14 -2.11 13.84
N ILE A 145 -12.25 -2.80 14.14
CA ILE A 145 -13.58 -2.36 13.71
C ILE A 145 -13.91 -1.05 14.44
N LEU A 146 -14.11 0.01 13.68
CA LEU A 146 -14.51 1.31 14.18
C LEU A 146 -15.64 1.88 13.34
N CYS A 147 -16.38 2.79 13.97
CA CYS A 147 -17.29 3.65 13.23
C CYS A 147 -16.46 4.68 12.46
N VAL A 148 -16.75 4.84 11.18
CA VAL A 148 -16.12 5.76 10.26
C VAL A 148 -17.11 6.84 9.85
N GLU A 149 -16.61 8.06 9.69
CA GLU A 149 -17.36 9.17 9.12
C GLU A 149 -17.13 9.22 7.61
N LEU A 150 -18.22 9.35 6.85
CA LEU A 150 -18.21 9.53 5.42
C LEU A 150 -18.68 10.94 5.08
N MET A 151 -17.83 11.68 4.39
CA MET A 151 -18.17 12.97 3.85
C MET A 151 -18.54 12.80 2.39
N LYS A 152 -19.78 13.17 2.04
CA LYS A 152 -20.22 13.16 0.65
C LYS A 152 -19.73 14.41 -0.06
N SER A 153 -18.90 14.23 -1.07
CA SER A 153 -18.55 15.34 -1.97
C SER A 153 -19.73 15.70 -2.86
N HIS A 154 -19.91 17.01 -3.13
CA HIS A 154 -20.90 17.55 -4.06
C HIS A 154 -20.47 17.47 -5.54
N CYS A 155 -19.30 16.89 -5.80
CA CYS A 155 -18.69 16.77 -7.12
C CYS A 155 -19.36 15.68 -7.98
N LEU A 156 -19.56 15.97 -9.28
CA LEU A 156 -19.80 14.92 -10.28
C LEU A 156 -18.49 14.11 -10.43
N GLN A 157 -18.56 12.86 -10.91
CA GLN A 157 -17.40 11.95 -11.00
C GLN A 157 -16.13 12.56 -11.62
N ASN A 158 -16.29 13.54 -12.52
CA ASN A 158 -15.16 14.22 -13.19
C ASN A 158 -14.48 15.28 -12.31
N ASP A 159 -15.18 15.93 -11.37
CA ASP A 159 -14.59 16.95 -10.49
C ASP A 159 -13.89 16.31 -9.27
N ALA A 160 -14.23 15.07 -8.95
CA ALA A 160 -13.57 14.30 -7.89
C ALA A 160 -12.10 14.02 -8.22
N LEU A 161 -11.76 13.86 -9.51
CA LEU A 161 -10.39 13.66 -9.98
C LEU A 161 -9.52 14.90 -9.75
N ASP A 162 -10.02 16.09 -10.03
CA ASP A 162 -9.27 17.34 -9.82
C ASP A 162 -8.97 17.57 -8.33
N LEU A 163 -9.90 17.24 -7.43
CA LEU A 163 -9.69 17.32 -5.98
C LEU A 163 -8.63 16.33 -5.50
N ILE A 164 -8.69 15.11 -6.01
CA ILE A 164 -7.74 14.02 -5.77
C ILE A 164 -6.34 14.39 -6.27
N GLU A 165 -6.24 14.97 -7.47
CA GLU A 165 -4.98 15.47 -8.05
C GLU A 165 -4.40 16.66 -7.28
N ASN A 166 -5.25 17.56 -6.76
CA ASN A 166 -4.79 18.67 -5.93
C ASN A 166 -4.27 18.19 -4.57
N ALA A 167 -4.94 17.20 -3.94
CA ALA A 167 -4.45 16.58 -2.71
C ALA A 167 -3.10 15.88 -2.88
N ILE A 168 -2.78 15.36 -4.07
CA ILE A 168 -1.45 14.80 -4.40
C ILE A 168 -0.35 15.87 -4.35
N ARG A 169 -0.65 17.11 -4.75
CA ARG A 169 0.35 18.19 -4.87
C ARG A 169 0.76 18.79 -3.52
N GLU A 170 -0.04 18.57 -2.48
CA GLU A 170 0.18 19.13 -1.14
C GLU A 170 0.90 18.17 -0.17
N ILE A 171 1.27 16.97 -0.62
CA ILE A 171 2.01 15.94 0.14
C ILE A 171 3.39 15.74 -0.49
#